data_AF-A0A4Y9LUL8-F1
#
_entry.id   AF-A0A4Y9LUL8-F1
#
_cell.length_a   1.000
_cell.length_b   1.000
_cell.length_c   1.000
_cell.angle_alpha   90.00
_cell.angle_beta   90.00
_cell.angle_gamma   90.00
#
_symmetry.space_group_name_H-M   'P 1'
#
loop_
_entity.id
_entity.type
_entity.pdbx_description
1 polymer ?
#
loop_
_entity_poly.entity_id
_entity_poly.type
_entity_poly.pdbx_seq_one_letter_code
_entity_poly.pdbx_strand_id
1 'polypeptide(L)'
;MNDGSLDFLLQRVVSATEELADKYMHRPGMSGLDVAVQRGRDVGAGDVWGIYASLVSETGYMEAWEPVQRRAPDVQEWESIADPAYAIARIEAALQQWARSSSVK
;
A
#
# COMPACT_ATOMS: atom_id res chain seq x y z
N MET A 1 -4.94 24.39 9.76
CA MET A 1 -4.62 24.52 8.32
C MET A 1 -3.40 23.66 8.06
N ASN A 2 -3.59 22.41 7.62
CA ASN A 2 -2.48 21.52 7.24
C ASN A 2 -2.90 20.50 6.17
N ASP A 3 -3.88 20.84 5.32
CA ASP A 3 -4.40 19.93 4.27
C ASP A 3 -3.43 19.78 3.08
N GLY A 4 -2.59 20.78 2.81
CA GLY A 4 -1.64 20.73 1.69
C GLY A 4 -0.50 19.72 1.86
N SER A 5 -0.17 19.33 3.09
CA SER A 5 0.87 18.33 3.36
C SER A 5 0.36 16.89 3.17
N LEU A 6 -0.91 16.63 3.52
CA LEU A 6 -1.64 15.40 3.23
C LEU A 6 -1.72 15.16 1.72
N ASP A 7 -2.25 16.14 0.96
CA ASP A 7 -2.45 16.00 -0.48
C ASP A 7 -1.12 15.73 -1.21
N PHE A 8 -0.05 16.43 -0.84
CA PHE A 8 1.28 16.22 -1.42
C PHE A 8 1.84 14.83 -1.11
N LEU A 9 1.72 14.36 0.13
CA LEU A 9 2.21 13.02 0.51
C LEU A 9 1.40 11.93 -0.18
N LEU A 10 0.07 12.02 -0.20
CA LEU A 10 -0.77 11.04 -0.88
C LEU A 10 -0.53 11.02 -2.38
N GLN A 11 -0.35 12.18 -3.04
CA GLN A 11 0.02 12.20 -4.46
C GLN A 11 1.32 11.44 -4.74
N ARG A 12 2.35 11.58 -3.89
CA ARG A 12 3.60 10.82 -4.02
C ARG A 12 3.38 9.33 -3.81
N VAL A 13 2.56 8.96 -2.84
CA VAL A 13 2.23 7.56 -2.56
C VAL A 13 1.45 6.95 -3.73
N VAL A 14 0.48 7.69 -4.29
CA VAL A 14 -0.31 7.27 -5.46
C VAL A 14 0.61 7.02 -6.65
N SER A 15 1.44 8.00 -7.02
CA SER A 15 2.37 7.85 -8.14
C SER A 15 3.29 6.64 -7.98
N ALA A 16 3.83 6.41 -6.78
CA ALA A 16 4.68 5.24 -6.54
C ALA A 16 3.90 3.92 -6.52
N THR A 17 2.63 3.94 -6.11
CA THR A 17 1.75 2.77 -6.11
C THR A 17 1.40 2.37 -7.54
N GLU A 18 1.13 3.33 -8.41
CA GLU A 18 0.93 3.11 -9.85
C GLU A 18 2.19 2.53 -10.50
N GLU A 19 3.37 3.07 -10.20
CA GLU A 19 4.65 2.50 -10.66
C GLU A 19 4.87 1.05 -10.18
N LEU A 20 4.48 0.72 -8.95
CA LEU A 20 4.53 -0.65 -8.45
C LEU A 20 3.54 -1.55 -9.20
N ALA A 21 2.31 -1.11 -9.43
CA ALA A 21 1.32 -1.87 -10.18
C ALA A 21 1.86 -2.20 -11.59
N ASP A 22 2.33 -1.20 -12.33
CA ASP A 22 2.90 -1.36 -13.67
C ASP A 22 4.12 -2.29 -13.69
N LYS A 23 4.99 -2.20 -12.68
CA LYS A 23 6.20 -3.04 -12.57
C LYS A 23 5.88 -4.52 -12.39
N TYR A 24 4.78 -4.86 -11.72
CA TYR A 24 4.44 -6.25 -11.36
C TYR A 24 3.28 -6.84 -12.17
N MET A 25 2.44 -6.04 -12.84
CA MET A 25 1.26 -6.51 -13.59
C MET A 25 1.59 -7.55 -14.68
N HIS A 26 2.81 -7.49 -15.25
CA HIS A 26 3.26 -8.41 -16.30
C HIS A 26 4.16 -9.53 -15.79
N ARG A 27 4.39 -9.63 -14.48
CA ARG A 27 5.23 -10.70 -13.92
C ARG A 27 4.45 -12.01 -13.88
N PRO A 28 5.08 -13.13 -14.27
CA PRO A 28 4.48 -14.46 -14.11
C PRO A 28 4.02 -14.69 -12.67
N GLY A 29 2.80 -15.22 -12.52
CA GLY A 29 2.23 -15.53 -11.20
C GLY A 29 1.65 -14.33 -10.43
N MET A 30 1.53 -13.16 -11.07
CA MET A 30 0.96 -11.93 -10.49
C MET A 30 -0.32 -11.47 -11.21
N SER A 31 -0.99 -12.34 -11.98
CA SER A 31 -2.14 -11.97 -12.82
C SER A 31 -3.39 -11.51 -12.07
N GLY A 32 -3.52 -11.83 -10.78
CA GLY A 32 -4.58 -11.33 -9.90
C GLY A 32 -4.09 -10.29 -8.89
N LEU A 33 -2.98 -9.59 -9.19
CA LEU A 33 -2.44 -8.53 -8.37
C LEU A 33 -3.32 -7.27 -8.47
N ASP A 34 -3.65 -6.70 -7.32
CA ASP A 34 -4.21 -5.36 -7.17
C ASP A 34 -3.36 -4.58 -6.18
N VAL A 35 -2.96 -3.36 -6.53
CA VAL A 35 -2.20 -2.46 -5.65
C VAL A 35 -2.85 -1.09 -5.70
N ALA A 36 -3.19 -0.55 -4.54
CA ALA A 36 -3.91 0.70 -4.43
C ALA A 36 -3.54 1.49 -3.18
N VAL A 37 -3.72 2.81 -3.26
CA VAL A 37 -3.77 3.64 -2.05
C VAL A 37 -5.18 3.54 -1.49
N GLN A 38 -5.31 3.02 -0.27
CA GLN A 38 -6.60 2.76 0.33
C GLN A 38 -6.77 3.54 1.62
N ARG A 39 -8.01 3.92 1.94
CA ARG A 39 -8.39 4.41 3.26
C ARG A 39 -8.91 3.24 4.07
N GLY A 40 -8.27 2.98 5.20
CA GLY A 40 -8.69 2.00 6.19
C GLY A 40 -9.16 2.67 7.48
N ARG A 41 -9.55 1.82 8.43
CA ARG A 41 -9.83 2.21 9.81
C ARG A 41 -9.07 1.28 10.75
N ASP A 42 -8.25 1.87 11.61
CA ASP A 42 -7.51 1.16 12.63
C ASP A 42 -8.21 1.32 14.00
N VAL A 43 -8.45 0.20 14.66
CA VAL A 43 -9.15 0.14 15.94
C VAL A 43 -8.23 0.68 17.04
N GLY A 44 -8.32 1.99 17.26
CA GLY A 44 -7.54 2.72 18.27
C GLY A 44 -6.79 3.92 17.70
N ALA A 45 -6.45 3.90 16.41
CA ALA A 45 -5.77 5.02 15.75
C ALA A 45 -6.68 5.88 14.85
N GLY A 46 -7.91 5.44 14.57
CA GLY A 46 -8.90 6.20 13.79
C GLY A 46 -8.83 5.92 12.29
N ASP A 47 -8.92 6.96 11.48
CA ASP A 47 -8.80 6.85 10.01
C ASP A 47 -7.34 6.68 9.62
N VAL A 48 -7.05 5.84 8.62
CA VAL A 48 -5.69 5.59 8.15
C VAL A 48 -5.65 5.58 6.62
N TRP A 49 -4.63 6.19 6.03
CA TRP A 49 -4.26 6.01 4.63
C TRP A 49 -3.00 5.17 4.53
N GLY A 50 -2.95 4.28 3.56
CA GLY A 50 -1.82 3.38 3.35
C GLY A 50 -1.82 2.78 1.96
N ILE A 51 -0.76 2.03 1.70
CA ILE A 51 -0.61 1.26 0.47
C ILE A 51 -1.10 -0.15 0.76
N TYR A 52 -2.03 -0.58 -0.06
CA TYR A 52 -2.60 -1.92 -0.04
C TYR A 52 -2.13 -2.68 -1.26
N ALA A 53 -1.71 -3.93 -1.08
CA ALA A 53 -1.50 -4.87 -2.14
C ALA A 53 -2.27 -6.16 -1.83
N SER A 54 -2.94 -6.71 -2.82
CA SER A 54 -3.55 -8.03 -2.73
C SER A 54 -3.24 -8.85 -3.98
N LEU A 55 -3.11 -10.15 -3.82
CA LEU A 55 -2.91 -11.07 -4.91
C LEU A 55 -3.85 -12.25 -4.75
N VAL A 56 -4.76 -12.40 -5.71
CA VAL A 56 -5.57 -13.60 -5.88
C VAL A 56 -4.85 -14.51 -6.87
N SER A 57 -4.47 -15.71 -6.42
CA SER A 57 -3.87 -16.73 -7.28
C SER A 57 -4.57 -18.08 -7.11
N GLU A 58 -4.21 -19.05 -7.95
CA GLU A 58 -4.70 -20.43 -7.82
C GLU A 58 -4.34 -21.07 -6.46
N THR A 59 -3.28 -20.59 -5.81
CA THR A 59 -2.79 -21.16 -4.54
C THR A 59 -3.35 -20.46 -3.31
N GLY A 60 -4.16 -19.41 -3.49
CA GLY A 60 -4.81 -18.71 -2.39
C GLY A 60 -4.79 -17.19 -2.55
N TYR A 61 -5.02 -16.53 -1.43
CA TYR A 61 -5.10 -15.08 -1.32
C TYR A 61 -3.95 -14.58 -0.44
N MET A 62 -3.25 -13.55 -0.91
CA MET A 62 -2.19 -12.88 -0.16
C MET A 62 -2.47 -11.39 -0.10
N GLU A 63 -2.15 -10.76 1.03
CA GLU A 63 -2.32 -9.32 1.22
C GLU A 63 -1.13 -8.71 1.96
N ALA A 64 -0.89 -7.43 1.69
CA ALA A 64 0.07 -6.61 2.38
C ALA A 64 -0.51 -5.19 2.55
N TRP A 65 -0.36 -4.64 3.75
CA TRP A 65 -0.86 -3.32 4.09
C TRP A 65 0.24 -2.55 4.84
N GLU A 66 0.55 -1.36 4.35
CA GLU A 66 1.55 -0.49 4.97
C GLU A 66 0.95 0.92 5.14
N PRO A 67 0.60 1.31 6.37
CA PRO A 67 -0.03 2.59 6.65
C PRO A 67 0.99 3.72 6.58
N VAL A 68 0.60 4.85 5.99
CA VAL A 68 1.47 6.01 5.77
C VAL A 68 1.01 7.21 6.59
N GLN A 69 -0.29 7.41 6.74
CA GLN A 69 -0.86 8.49 7.54
C GLN A 69 -2.03 8.02 8.39
N ARG A 70 -2.19 8.62 9.56
CA ARG A 70 -3.34 8.38 10.45
C ARG A 70 -4.01 9.68 10.86
N ARG A 71 -5.26 9.56 11.29
CA ARG A 71 -6.02 10.61 11.94
C ARG A 71 -6.87 10.01 13.06
N ALA A 72 -6.58 10.43 14.29
CA ALA A 72 -7.33 10.00 15.45
C ALA A 72 -8.80 10.47 15.37
N PRO A 73 -9.76 9.73 15.99
CA PRO A 73 -11.20 9.98 15.82
C PRO A 73 -11.68 11.41 16.11
N ASP A 74 -10.98 12.12 17.00
CA ASP A 74 -11.33 13.48 17.45
C ASP A 74 -10.30 14.55 17.01
N VAL A 75 -9.37 14.17 16.14
CA VAL A 75 -8.33 15.07 15.62
C VAL A 75 -8.62 15.37 14.16
N GLN A 76 -8.61 16.64 13.77
CA GLN A 76 -8.84 17.02 12.37
C GLN A 76 -7.61 16.79 11.50
N GLU A 77 -6.42 16.89 12.10
CA GLU A 77 -5.14 16.85 11.41
C GLU A 77 -4.66 15.41 11.13
N TRP A 78 -4.07 15.23 9.96
CA TRP A 78 -3.39 13.99 9.60
C TRP A 78 -1.95 14.01 10.10
N GLU A 79 -1.51 12.88 10.64
CA GLU A 79 -0.14 12.64 11.08
C GLU A 79 0.50 11.59 10.18
N SER A 80 1.72 11.87 9.72
CA SER A 80 2.55 10.89 9.03
C SER A 80 3.12 9.89 10.02
N ILE A 81 2.84 8.60 9.81
CA ILE A 81 3.29 7.50 10.69
C ILE A 81 4.34 6.62 10.04
N ALA A 82 4.51 6.73 8.73
CA ALA A 82 5.63 6.14 8.01
C ALA A 82 6.13 7.10 6.92
N ASP A 83 7.40 7.01 6.59
CA ASP A 83 7.93 7.60 5.36
C ASP A 83 7.29 6.86 4.16
N PRO A 84 6.68 7.56 3.18
CA PRO A 84 6.19 6.95 1.95
C PRO A 84 7.19 5.99 1.30
N ALA A 85 8.47 6.36 1.22
CA ALA A 85 9.50 5.53 0.61
C ALA A 85 9.70 4.21 1.37
N TYR A 86 9.57 4.24 2.69
CA TYR A 86 9.64 3.05 3.52
C TYR A 86 8.43 2.13 3.28
N ALA A 87 7.21 2.69 3.29
CA ALA A 87 6.00 1.91 3.02
C ALA A 87 6.01 1.26 1.63
N ILE A 88 6.45 2.01 0.61
CA ILE A 88 6.64 1.50 -0.76
C ILE A 88 7.62 0.32 -0.77
N ALA A 89 8.79 0.46 -0.12
CA ALA A 89 9.80 -0.59 -0.09
C ALA A 89 9.29 -1.87 0.60
N ARG A 90 8.44 -1.72 1.62
CA ARG A 90 7.81 -2.82 2.35
C ARG A 90 6.80 -3.57 1.48
N ILE A 91 5.92 -2.86 0.79
CA ILE A 91 4.99 -3.46 -0.17
C ILE A 91 5.75 -4.12 -1.30
N GLU A 92 6.77 -3.45 -1.86
CA GLU A 92 7.58 -4.04 -2.92
C GLU A 92 8.25 -5.34 -2.46
N ALA A 93 8.80 -5.39 -1.25
CA ALA A 93 9.40 -6.60 -0.72
C ALA A 93 8.38 -7.76 -0.63
N ALA A 94 7.13 -7.48 -0.24
CA ALA A 94 6.06 -8.46 -0.25
C ALA A 94 5.74 -8.95 -1.67
N LEU A 95 5.60 -8.03 -2.63
CA LEU A 95 5.37 -8.37 -4.04
C LEU A 95 6.51 -9.23 -4.62
N GLN A 96 7.76 -8.93 -4.28
CA GLN A 96 8.91 -9.74 -4.69
C GLN A 96 8.86 -11.15 -4.09
N GLN A 97 8.44 -11.28 -2.83
CA GLN A 97 8.29 -12.58 -2.19
C GLN A 97 7.19 -13.39 -2.88
N TRP A 98 6.05 -12.78 -3.16
CA TRP A 98 4.94 -13.44 -3.86
C TRP A 98 5.34 -13.91 -5.26
N ALA A 99 6.00 -13.04 -6.04
CA ALA A 99 6.48 -13.39 -7.37
C ALA A 99 7.48 -14.57 -7.33
N ARG A 100 8.33 -14.65 -6.31
CA ARG A 100 9.24 -15.80 -6.12
C ARG A 100 8.44 -17.07 -5.79
N SER A 101 7.48 -17.00 -4.87
CA SER A 101 6.66 -18.15 -4.49
C SER A 101 5.80 -18.68 -5.64
N SER A 102 5.32 -17.82 -6.53
CA SER A 102 4.51 -18.21 -7.69
C SER A 102 5.32 -18.81 -8.84
N SER A 103 6.64 -18.59 -8.89
CA SER A 103 7.53 -19.07 -9.96
C SER A 103 8.06 -20.50 -9.74
N VAL A 104 7.93 -21.05 -8.52
CA VAL A 104 8.50 -22.37 -8.14
C VAL A 104 7.52 -23.52 -8.45
N LYS A 105 6.81 -23.48 -9.59
CA LYS A 105 5.95 -24.58 -10.04
C LYS A 105 6.51 -25.29 -11.27
#